data_AF-A0A0K8VAI8-F1
#
_entry.id   AF-A0A0K8VAI8-F1
#
_cell.length_a   1.000
_cell.length_b   1.000
_cell.length_c   1.000
_cell.angle_alpha   90.00
_cell.angle_beta   90.00
_cell.angle_gamma   90.00
#
_symmetry.space_group_name_H-M   'P 1'
#
loop_
_entity.id
_entity.type
_entity.pdbx_description
1 polymer ?
#
loop_
_entity_poly.entity_id
_entity_poly.type
_entity_poly.pdbx_seq_one_letter_code
_entity_poly.pdbx_strand_id
1 'polypeptide(L)'
;MFPHDIRKYIRICMSTRLTSRMDENIKKLQSYIICPELPINNPLPDTIPRRYNETRLLHLPKGSASTKLVPRRDYITGAIIEYDEIDLEDVDANASNSTSMRREPGLLEESIRGSSMNFPFWPGGFDEPPGEIKKLGVEFDFGLELLTVPPGFRKGYIFKENRIQSN
;
A
#
# COMPACT_ATOMS: atom_id res chain seq x y z
N MET A 1 -6.74 33.97 -82.46
CA MET A 1 -6.68 32.50 -82.59
C MET A 1 -6.29 31.92 -81.22
N PHE A 2 -7.27 31.72 -80.33
CA PHE A 2 -7.13 30.82 -79.18
C PHE A 2 -7.47 29.39 -79.68
N PRO A 3 -6.94 28.27 -79.12
CA PRO A 3 -6.78 28.06 -77.68
C PRO A 3 -5.62 27.09 -77.29
N HIS A 4 -4.61 27.57 -76.56
CA HIS A 4 -3.70 26.64 -75.86
C HIS A 4 -4.13 26.49 -74.39
N ASP A 5 -4.97 25.45 -74.20
CA ASP A 5 -4.95 24.57 -73.05
C ASP A 5 -5.24 25.20 -71.66
N ILE A 6 -6.35 25.94 -71.59
CA ILE A 6 -6.96 26.40 -70.32
C ILE A 6 -7.12 25.24 -69.32
N ARG A 7 -7.39 24.01 -69.79
CA ARG A 7 -7.45 22.81 -68.96
C ARG A 7 -6.12 22.44 -68.30
N LYS A 8 -4.97 22.66 -68.96
CA LYS A 8 -3.64 22.46 -68.34
C LYS A 8 -3.37 23.52 -67.28
N TYR A 9 -3.69 24.79 -67.57
CA TYR A 9 -3.47 25.87 -66.62
C TYR A 9 -4.32 25.71 -65.36
N ILE A 10 -5.60 25.33 -65.49
CA ILE A 10 -6.48 25.00 -64.38
C ILE A 10 -5.96 23.78 -63.60
N ARG A 11 -5.47 22.74 -64.29
CA ARG A 11 -4.92 21.53 -63.64
C ARG A 11 -3.63 21.80 -62.87
N ILE A 12 -2.72 22.61 -63.42
CA ILE A 12 -1.47 23.04 -62.75
C ILE A 12 -1.79 23.94 -61.56
N CYS A 13 -2.73 24.89 -61.70
CA CYS A 13 -3.14 25.79 -60.62
C CYS A 13 -3.89 25.05 -59.49
N MET A 14 -4.71 24.05 -59.82
CA MET A 14 -5.33 23.16 -58.84
C MET A 14 -4.31 22.27 -58.13
N SER A 15 -3.33 21.71 -58.86
CA SER A 15 -2.28 20.85 -58.29
C SER A 15 -1.32 21.63 -57.37
N THR A 16 -0.92 22.84 -57.76
CA THR A 16 -0.10 23.74 -56.92
C THR A 16 -0.86 24.24 -55.68
N ARG A 17 -2.17 24.49 -55.80
CA ARG A 17 -3.04 24.84 -54.67
C ARG A 17 -3.31 23.68 -53.72
N LEU A 18 -3.35 22.44 -54.23
CA LEU A 18 -3.49 21.23 -53.41
C LEU A 18 -2.18 20.90 -52.67
N THR A 19 -1.03 21.05 -53.34
CA THR A 19 0.29 20.85 -52.73
C THR A 19 0.59 21.91 -51.67
N SER A 20 0.35 23.19 -51.94
CA SER A 20 0.51 24.24 -50.92
C SER A 20 -0.40 24.01 -49.71
N ARG A 21 -1.64 23.55 -49.92
CA ARG A 21 -2.54 23.20 -48.81
C ARG A 21 -2.07 21.97 -48.03
N MET A 22 -1.45 20.99 -48.69
CA MET A 22 -0.84 19.85 -48.01
C MET A 22 0.38 20.25 -47.20
N ASP A 23 1.23 21.13 -47.73
CA ASP A 23 2.40 21.65 -47.02
C ASP A 23 1.98 22.45 -45.77
N GLU A 24 0.93 23.26 -45.87
CA GLU A 24 0.37 23.98 -44.71
C GLU A 24 -0.23 23.02 -43.67
N ASN A 25 -0.88 21.93 -44.11
CA ASN A 25 -1.38 20.91 -43.19
C ASN A 25 -0.25 20.15 -42.49
N ILE A 26 0.84 19.83 -43.21
CA ILE A 26 2.02 19.17 -42.64
C ILE A 26 2.69 20.08 -41.61
N LYS A 27 2.85 21.38 -41.92
CA LYS A 27 3.37 22.37 -40.96
C LYS A 27 2.47 22.48 -39.73
N LYS A 28 1.15 22.50 -39.91
CA LYS A 28 0.17 22.53 -38.81
C LYS A 28 0.21 21.26 -37.95
N LEU A 29 0.41 20.10 -38.58
CA LEU A 29 0.52 18.82 -37.86
C LEU A 29 1.85 18.73 -37.10
N GLN A 30 2.94 19.19 -37.73
CA GLN A 30 4.26 19.31 -37.12
C GLN A 30 4.23 20.27 -35.92
N SER A 31 3.57 21.43 -36.05
CA SER A 31 3.41 22.35 -34.93
C SER A 31 2.57 21.76 -33.79
N TYR A 32 1.52 21.01 -34.12
CA TYR A 32 0.68 20.33 -33.12
C TYR A 32 1.41 19.19 -32.39
N ILE A 33 2.29 18.45 -33.08
CA ILE A 33 3.11 17.39 -32.45
C ILE A 33 4.17 18.00 -31.53
N ILE A 34 4.79 19.11 -31.93
CA ILE A 34 5.84 19.78 -31.16
C ILE A 34 5.24 20.51 -29.94
N CYS A 35 4.12 21.22 -30.14
CA CYS A 35 3.42 21.99 -29.12
C CYS A 35 1.90 21.85 -29.30
N PRO A 36 1.26 20.82 -28.69
CA PRO A 36 -0.18 20.67 -28.78
C PRO A 36 -0.88 21.70 -27.89
N GLU A 37 -1.54 22.68 -28.52
CA GLU A 37 -2.46 23.60 -27.83
C GLU A 37 -3.76 22.84 -27.48
N LEU A 38 -3.71 22.04 -26.42
CA LEU A 38 -4.90 21.37 -25.90
C LEU A 38 -5.68 22.33 -24.99
N PRO A 39 -7.00 22.47 -25.18
CA PRO A 39 -7.82 23.34 -24.33
C PRO A 39 -7.83 22.91 -22.85
N ILE A 40 -7.44 21.67 -22.54
CA ILE A 40 -7.29 21.17 -21.16
C ILE A 40 -6.11 21.81 -20.41
N ASN A 41 -5.15 22.39 -21.14
CA ASN A 41 -3.93 22.95 -20.57
C ASN A 41 -4.04 24.46 -20.28
N ASN A 42 -5.20 25.10 -20.54
CA ASN A 42 -5.38 26.52 -20.32
C ASN A 42 -6.75 26.85 -19.66
N PRO A 43 -6.77 27.33 -18.41
CA PRO A 43 -5.61 27.67 -17.58
C PRO A 43 -4.85 26.42 -17.13
N LEU A 44 -3.56 26.58 -16.82
CA LEU A 44 -2.80 25.53 -16.15
C LEU A 44 -3.53 25.16 -14.85
N PRO A 45 -3.59 23.87 -14.49
CA PRO A 45 -4.23 23.48 -13.24
C PRO A 45 -3.52 24.15 -12.07
N ASP A 46 -4.29 24.77 -11.17
CA ASP A 46 -3.77 25.32 -9.93
C ASP A 46 -3.14 24.19 -9.11
N THR A 47 -1.80 24.18 -9.04
CA THR A 47 -1.08 23.21 -8.22
C THR A 47 -1.10 23.68 -6.78
N ILE A 48 -1.84 22.95 -5.93
CA ILE A 48 -1.81 23.18 -4.48
C ILE A 48 -0.43 22.74 -3.98
N PRO A 49 0.37 23.63 -3.35
CA PRO A 49 1.68 23.24 -2.83
C PRO A 49 1.50 22.19 -1.73
N ARG A 50 2.25 21.08 -1.83
CA ARG A 50 2.20 20.03 -0.82
C ARG A 50 2.77 20.55 0.49
N ARG A 51 2.03 20.39 1.59
CA ARG A 51 2.57 20.57 2.94
C ARG A 51 3.21 19.26 3.39
N TYR A 52 4.52 19.28 3.62
CA TYR A 52 5.27 18.14 4.12
C TYR A 52 4.88 17.87 5.59
N ASN A 53 4.56 16.63 5.92
CA ASN A 53 4.32 16.19 7.28
C ASN A 53 4.63 14.69 7.38
N GLU A 54 5.82 14.36 7.92
CA GLU A 54 6.31 13.01 8.07
C GLU A 54 5.49 12.16 9.04
N THR A 55 4.86 12.78 10.05
CA THR A 55 4.14 12.06 11.11
C THR A 55 2.88 11.37 10.59
N ARG A 56 2.33 11.84 9.46
CA ARG A 56 1.16 11.24 8.82
C ARG A 56 1.44 9.88 8.18
N LEU A 57 2.71 9.53 7.97
CA LEU A 57 3.11 8.22 7.43
C LEU A 57 3.12 7.13 8.50
N LEU A 58 3.10 7.50 9.78
CA LEU A 58 3.15 6.55 10.87
C LEU A 58 1.79 5.88 11.05
N HIS A 59 1.80 4.56 11.16
CA HIS A 59 0.60 3.75 11.37
C HIS A 59 0.54 3.26 12.82
N LEU A 60 -0.55 3.58 13.52
CA LEU A 60 -0.84 3.04 14.84
C LEU A 60 -1.77 1.83 14.68
N PRO A 61 -1.33 0.60 14.96
CA PRO A 61 -2.21 -0.56 14.93
C PRO A 61 -3.28 -0.46 16.02
N LYS A 62 -4.45 -1.04 15.76
CA LYS A 62 -5.50 -1.17 16.77
C LYS A 62 -5.08 -2.22 17.80
N GLY A 63 -5.31 -1.93 19.07
CA GLY A 63 -5.14 -2.93 20.13
C GLY A 63 -6.27 -3.96 20.07
N SER A 64 -5.91 -5.21 20.31
CA SER A 64 -6.81 -6.36 20.30
C SER A 64 -7.29 -6.74 21.70
N ALA A 65 -8.41 -7.46 21.74
CA ALA A 65 -9.01 -7.90 22.98
C ALA A 65 -8.23 -9.08 23.56
N SER A 66 -7.76 -8.94 24.80
CA SER A 66 -6.99 -9.99 25.49
C SER A 66 -7.85 -11.13 26.05
N THR A 67 -9.18 -10.99 26.01
CA THR A 67 -10.13 -11.90 26.63
C THR A 67 -11.26 -12.28 25.66
N LYS A 68 -11.89 -13.43 25.91
CA LYS A 68 -13.04 -13.92 25.14
C LYS A 68 -14.11 -14.50 26.05
N LEU A 69 -15.37 -14.26 25.67
CA LEU A 69 -16.53 -14.90 26.30
C LEU A 69 -16.72 -16.33 25.79
N VAL A 70 -16.74 -17.29 26.71
CA VAL A 70 -16.99 -18.70 26.44
C VAL A 70 -18.27 -19.13 27.15
N PRO A 71 -19.25 -19.75 26.45
CA PRO A 71 -20.49 -20.18 27.07
C PRO A 71 -20.29 -21.42 27.94
N ARG A 72 -20.67 -21.34 29.22
CA ARG A 72 -20.76 -22.49 30.11
C ARG A 72 -22.11 -23.19 29.90
N ARG A 73 -22.03 -24.49 29.57
CA ARG A 73 -23.20 -25.32 29.28
C ARG A 73 -23.49 -26.29 30.42
N ASP A 74 -24.78 -26.57 30.62
CA ASP A 74 -25.21 -27.69 31.45
C ASP A 74 -24.83 -29.02 30.79
N TYR A 75 -24.26 -29.96 31.57
CA TYR A 75 -23.83 -31.27 31.07
C TYR A 75 -24.99 -32.19 30.69
N ILE A 76 -26.17 -31.97 31.30
CA ILE A 76 -27.34 -32.84 31.09
C ILE A 76 -28.21 -32.30 29.94
N THR A 77 -28.57 -31.02 29.99
CA THR A 77 -29.49 -30.42 28.99
C THR A 77 -28.78 -29.78 27.80
N GLY A 78 -27.49 -29.45 27.92
CA GLY A 78 -26.75 -28.70 26.90
C GLY A 78 -27.14 -27.22 26.78
N ALA A 79 -28.06 -26.73 27.62
CA ALA A 79 -28.46 -25.34 27.65
C ALA A 79 -27.30 -24.44 28.10
N ILE A 80 -27.21 -23.24 27.52
CA ILE A 80 -26.24 -22.23 27.94
C ILE A 80 -26.74 -21.63 29.26
N ILE A 81 -25.94 -21.73 30.31
CA ILE A 81 -26.27 -21.21 31.64
C ILE A 81 -25.74 -19.78 31.77
N GLU A 82 -24.47 -19.59 31.44
CA GLU A 82 -23.76 -18.32 31.59
C GLU A 82 -22.60 -18.20 30.60
N TYR A 83 -21.96 -17.03 30.59
CA TYR A 83 -20.77 -16.74 29.82
C TYR A 83 -19.63 -16.39 30.77
N ASP A 84 -18.53 -17.11 30.63
CA ASP A 84 -17.31 -16.88 31.39
C ASP A 84 -16.30 -16.15 30.51
N GLU A 85 -15.63 -15.14 31.06
CA GLU A 85 -14.54 -14.45 30.38
C GLU A 85 -13.22 -15.20 30.64
N ILE A 86 -12.52 -15.55 29.56
CA ILE A 86 -11.28 -16.33 29.59
C ILE A 86 -10.20 -15.56 28.85
N ASP A 87 -8.99 -15.53 29.41
CA ASP A 87 -7.81 -14.96 28.77
C ASP A 87 -7.44 -15.70 27.48
N LEU A 88 -7.11 -14.96 26.43
CA LEU A 88 -6.68 -15.49 25.14
C LEU A 88 -5.16 -15.48 25.02
N GLU A 89 -4.55 -16.61 24.68
CA GLU A 89 -3.10 -16.72 24.40
C GLU A 89 -2.73 -16.21 23.00
N ASP A 90 -3.54 -16.52 21.99
CA ASP A 90 -3.30 -16.23 20.58
C ASP A 90 -3.95 -14.90 20.12
N VAL A 91 -3.76 -13.82 20.88
CA VAL A 91 -4.35 -12.51 20.53
C VAL A 91 -3.70 -11.98 19.24
N ASP A 92 -4.50 -11.55 18.26
CA ASP A 92 -4.05 -11.11 16.92
C ASP A 92 -3.18 -12.12 16.17
N ALA A 93 -3.26 -13.40 16.52
CA ALA A 93 -2.58 -14.45 15.79
C ALA A 93 -3.15 -14.52 14.36
N ASN A 94 -2.30 -14.31 13.36
CA ASN A 94 -2.63 -14.29 11.95
C ASN A 94 -1.57 -15.05 11.14
N ALA A 95 -1.77 -15.09 9.82
CA ALA A 95 -0.87 -15.82 8.93
C ALA A 95 0.57 -15.30 8.93
N SER A 96 0.82 -14.04 9.31
CA SER A 96 2.16 -13.42 9.27
C SER A 96 2.87 -13.38 10.62
N ASN A 97 2.26 -13.86 11.70
CA ASN A 97 2.89 -13.86 13.03
C ASN A 97 2.75 -15.18 13.81
N SER A 98 1.95 -16.14 13.33
CA SER A 98 1.62 -17.35 14.10
C SER A 98 1.65 -18.62 13.27
N THR A 99 2.11 -19.70 13.91
CA THR A 99 2.06 -21.08 13.40
C THR A 99 0.86 -21.86 13.97
N SER A 100 0.04 -21.26 14.85
CA SER A 100 -1.11 -21.91 15.48
C SER A 100 -2.20 -22.20 14.46
N MET A 101 -2.88 -23.35 14.60
CA MET A 101 -4.07 -23.67 13.78
C MET A 101 -5.28 -22.81 14.16
N ARG A 102 -5.25 -22.16 15.33
CA ARG A 102 -6.34 -21.33 15.86
C ARG A 102 -6.26 -19.87 15.41
N ARG A 103 -5.18 -19.51 14.71
CA ARG A 103 -4.96 -18.16 14.16
C ARG A 103 -6.09 -17.75 13.22
N GLU A 104 -6.27 -16.45 13.04
CA GLU A 104 -7.25 -15.92 12.10
C GLU A 104 -6.96 -16.42 10.66
N PRO A 105 -8.01 -16.77 9.90
CA PRO A 105 -7.85 -17.12 8.50
C PRO A 105 -7.33 -15.92 7.72
N GLY A 106 -6.51 -16.19 6.70
CA GLY A 106 -5.97 -15.15 5.82
C GLY A 106 -7.02 -14.55 4.89
N LEU A 107 -6.56 -13.68 3.99
CA LEU A 107 -7.40 -13.10 2.94
C LEU A 107 -8.01 -14.21 2.07
N LEU A 108 -9.26 -14.01 1.64
CA LEU A 108 -10.01 -14.98 0.83
C LEU A 108 -9.31 -15.31 -0.49
N GLU A 109 -8.63 -14.33 -1.08
CA GLU A 109 -7.87 -14.48 -2.33
C GLU A 109 -6.72 -15.50 -2.21
N GLU A 110 -6.18 -15.67 -0.99
CA GLU A 110 -5.05 -16.54 -0.69
C GLU A 110 -5.48 -17.90 -0.13
N SER A 111 -6.78 -18.22 -0.09
CA SER A 111 -7.28 -19.38 0.65
C SER A 111 -6.73 -20.74 0.19
N ILE A 112 -6.38 -20.90 -1.10
CA ILE A 112 -5.97 -22.19 -1.67
C ILE A 112 -4.45 -22.30 -1.77
N ARG A 113 -3.80 -21.27 -2.34
CA ARG A 113 -2.35 -21.27 -2.56
C ARG A 113 -1.56 -20.72 -1.38
N GLY A 114 -2.21 -19.97 -0.50
CA GLY A 114 -1.53 -19.16 0.50
C GLY A 114 -0.66 -18.06 -0.12
N SER A 115 0.17 -17.48 0.73
CA SER A 115 1.23 -16.54 0.39
C SER A 115 2.54 -17.07 0.94
N SER A 116 3.65 -16.78 0.26
CA SER A 116 5.00 -17.10 0.75
C SER A 116 5.38 -16.33 2.00
N MET A 117 4.65 -15.26 2.32
CA MET A 117 4.82 -14.47 3.54
C MET A 117 4.14 -15.10 4.76
N ASN A 118 3.33 -16.14 4.55
CA ASN A 118 2.58 -16.77 5.63
C ASN A 118 3.44 -17.82 6.34
N PHE A 119 3.38 -17.82 7.67
CA PHE A 119 3.96 -18.87 8.50
C PHE A 119 3.18 -20.17 8.31
N PRO A 120 3.89 -21.31 8.15
CA PRO A 120 3.24 -22.62 8.06
C PRO A 120 2.59 -22.98 9.40
N PHE A 121 1.56 -23.82 9.35
CA PHE A 121 0.99 -24.38 10.57
C PHE A 121 1.99 -25.28 11.29
N TRP A 122 1.88 -25.34 12.62
CA TRP A 122 2.71 -26.20 13.43
C TRP A 122 2.51 -27.67 13.02
N PRO A 123 3.59 -28.40 12.67
CA PRO A 123 3.47 -29.77 12.21
C PRO A 123 3.03 -30.68 13.36
N GLY A 124 2.06 -31.54 13.08
CA GLY A 124 1.62 -32.55 14.04
C GLY A 124 2.74 -33.53 14.39
N GLY A 125 2.76 -34.01 15.63
CA GLY A 125 3.76 -34.96 16.13
C GLY A 125 5.01 -34.30 16.74
N PHE A 126 5.09 -32.98 16.74
CA PHE A 126 6.06 -32.21 17.49
C PHE A 126 5.41 -31.54 18.69
N ASP A 127 6.15 -31.40 19.78
CA ASP A 127 5.68 -30.66 20.95
C ASP A 127 5.44 -29.19 20.55
N GLU A 128 4.21 -28.73 20.77
CA GLU A 128 3.84 -27.34 20.53
C GLU A 128 4.58 -26.43 21.52
N PRO A 129 5.08 -25.25 21.09
CA PRO A 129 5.72 -24.31 21.99
C PRO A 129 4.79 -23.96 23.16
N PRO A 130 5.30 -23.89 24.40
CA PRO A 130 4.47 -23.62 25.57
C PRO A 130 3.90 -22.20 25.51
N GLY A 131 2.59 -22.05 25.78
CA GLY A 131 1.88 -20.78 25.82
C GLY A 131 2.59 -19.73 26.70
N GLU A 132 2.83 -18.55 26.14
CA GLU A 132 3.70 -17.54 26.74
C GLU A 132 3.02 -16.63 27.78
N ILE A 133 1.69 -16.66 27.89
CA ILE A 133 0.95 -15.79 28.82
C ILE A 133 1.39 -15.99 30.28
N LYS A 134 1.73 -17.23 30.66
CA LYS A 134 2.22 -17.52 32.02
C LYS A 134 3.61 -16.95 32.30
N LYS A 135 4.36 -16.50 31.29
CA LYS A 135 5.69 -15.91 31.42
C LYS A 135 5.69 -14.38 31.48
N LEU A 136 4.54 -13.72 31.35
CA LEU A 136 4.39 -12.25 31.33
C LEU A 136 4.72 -11.55 32.67
N GLY A 137 5.09 -12.29 33.72
CA GLY A 137 5.69 -11.74 34.95
C GLY A 137 7.13 -11.24 34.73
N VAL A 138 7.38 -10.52 33.65
CA VAL A 138 8.71 -9.96 33.33
C VAL A 138 8.81 -8.59 33.98
N GLU A 139 9.68 -8.49 34.98
CA GLU A 139 10.13 -7.21 35.54
C GLU A 139 11.00 -6.52 34.47
N PHE A 140 10.39 -5.60 33.72
CA PHE A 140 11.07 -4.87 32.64
C PHE A 140 11.87 -3.71 33.25
N ASP A 141 13.16 -3.94 33.49
CA ASP A 141 14.09 -2.87 33.85
C ASP A 141 14.65 -2.23 32.57
N PHE A 142 14.35 -0.94 32.36
CA PHE A 142 14.93 -0.16 31.25
C PHE A 142 16.44 0.06 31.41
N GLY A 143 17.02 -0.34 32.54
CA GLY A 143 18.42 -0.10 32.86
C GLY A 143 18.74 1.40 32.88
N LEU A 144 20.01 1.73 32.70
CA LEU A 144 20.49 3.12 32.68
C LEU A 144 20.57 3.73 31.27
N GLU A 145 20.48 2.91 30.20
CA GLU A 145 20.72 3.33 28.81
C GLU A 145 19.70 2.73 27.84
N LEU A 146 19.06 3.59 27.04
CA LEU A 146 18.10 3.19 26.01
C LEU A 146 18.82 2.70 24.75
N LEU A 147 18.26 1.67 24.10
CA LEU A 147 18.77 1.14 22.83
C LEU A 147 18.68 2.18 21.71
N THR A 148 19.82 2.48 21.08
CA THR A 148 19.94 3.41 19.94
C THR A 148 20.09 2.71 18.60
N VAL A 149 20.57 1.46 18.62
CA VAL A 149 20.84 0.64 17.42
C VAL A 149 19.80 -0.47 17.33
N PRO A 150 19.04 -0.57 16.23
CA PRO A 150 18.10 -1.67 16.06
C PRO A 150 18.83 -3.02 15.90
N PRO A 151 18.20 -4.14 16.28
CA PRO A 151 18.81 -5.46 16.19
C PRO A 151 19.19 -5.81 14.75
N GLY A 152 20.38 -6.37 14.55
CA GLY A 152 20.91 -6.73 13.22
C GLY A 152 21.58 -5.57 12.46
N PHE A 153 21.56 -4.35 12.99
CA PHE A 153 22.23 -3.19 12.38
C PHE A 153 23.55 -2.86 13.08
N ARG A 154 24.49 -2.29 12.33
CA ARG A 154 25.80 -1.83 12.86
C ARG A 154 25.81 -0.37 13.29
N LYS A 155 24.83 0.41 12.86
CA LYS A 155 24.72 1.87 13.12
C LYS A 155 23.29 2.17 13.56
N GLY A 156 23.16 3.05 14.54
CA GLY A 156 21.89 3.47 15.13
C GLY A 156 21.70 4.98 15.06
N TYR A 157 20.74 5.47 15.83
CA TYR A 157 20.39 6.88 15.87
C TYR A 157 21.17 7.63 16.97
N ILE A 158 21.70 8.81 16.65
CA ILE A 158 22.43 9.67 17.59
C ILE A 158 21.56 10.88 17.94
N PHE A 159 20.98 10.88 19.15
CA PHE A 159 20.04 11.93 19.58
C PHE A 159 20.67 13.33 19.73
N LYS A 160 22.00 13.42 19.89
CA LYS A 160 22.71 14.68 20.20
C LYS A 160 22.84 15.64 19.01
N GLU A 161 22.86 15.14 17.77
CA GLU A 161 23.12 15.98 16.57
C GLU A 161 21.84 16.62 15.99
N ASN A 162 20.66 16.06 16.24
CA ASN A 162 19.43 16.46 15.56
C ASN A 162 18.57 17.52 16.27
N ARG A 163 18.98 18.02 17.45
CA ARG A 163 18.26 19.11 18.15
C ARG A 163 18.34 20.48 17.44
N ILE A 164 19.24 20.63 16.48
CA ILE A 164 19.56 21.94 15.87
C ILE A 164 18.70 22.24 14.63
N GLN A 165 18.00 21.26 14.06
CA GLN A 165 17.29 21.41 12.77
C GLN A 165 15.78 21.66 12.87
N SER A 166 15.22 21.77 14.08
CA SER A 166 13.81 22.10 14.30
C SER A 166 13.65 23.51 14.87
N ASN A 167 13.79 24.53 14.01
CA ASN A 167 13.32 25.90 14.24
C ASN A 167 12.51 26.34 13.03
#